data_AF-A0A091V2G7-F1
#
_entry.id   AF-A0A091V2G7-F1
#
_cell.length_a   1.000
_cell.length_b   1.000
_cell.length_c   1.000
_cell.angle_alpha   90.00
_cell.angle_beta   90.00
_cell.angle_gamma   90.00
#
_symmetry.space_group_name_H-M   'P 1'
#
loop_
_entity.id
_entity.type
_entity.pdbx_description
1 polymer ?
#
loop_
_entity_poly.entity_id
_entity_poly.type
_entity_poly.pdbx_seq_one_letter_code
_entity_poly.pdbx_strand_id
1 'polypeptide(L)'
;CPSMCKCAPEEIIHCNRAGLRALPGEIAASTVSLNLSNNYLRILTTNTFRNLTFLHSLWLDGNNLTFLSPGTFHTLSKLRELHLSRNSRLTYLHANTFRGLLNLISLDLSHCNIFEIHPLLFSHLPSLERLDLASNNMRYVPQAFRNLSSLTRLNLYLNNNQISSISDSAFSYLNKLHFLHLSKNNLSSLP
;
A
#
# COMPACT_ATOMS: atom_id res chain seq x y z
N CYS A 1 17.50 20.77 -0.56
CA CYS A 1 16.16 20.37 -0.08
C CYS A 1 15.13 21.07 -0.95
N PRO A 2 14.05 20.41 -1.40
CA PRO A 2 12.99 21.08 -2.14
C PRO A 2 12.41 22.27 -1.37
N SER A 3 12.16 23.39 -2.05
CA SER A 3 11.69 24.65 -1.43
C SER A 3 10.40 24.53 -0.60
N MET A 4 9.49 23.65 -1.03
CA MET A 4 8.20 23.41 -0.36
C MET A 4 8.26 22.33 0.73
N CYS A 5 9.45 21.80 1.02
CA CYS A 5 9.65 20.66 1.92
C CYS A 5 10.63 21.00 3.04
N LYS A 6 10.64 20.17 4.08
CA LYS A 6 11.61 20.19 5.17
C LYS A 6 12.47 18.95 5.11
N CYS A 7 13.79 19.12 5.05
CA CYS A 7 14.73 18.00 5.10
C CYS A 7 15.30 17.89 6.51
N ALA A 8 15.35 16.67 7.01
CA ALA A 8 15.90 16.31 8.31
C ALA A 8 17.16 15.45 8.12
N PRO A 9 17.94 15.21 9.20
CA PRO A 9 19.03 14.24 9.18
C PRO A 9 18.55 12.85 8.71
N GLU A 10 19.51 11.96 8.42
CA GLU A 10 19.24 10.58 7.97
C GLU A 10 18.46 10.49 6.64
N GLU A 11 18.67 11.47 5.75
CA GLU A 11 18.09 11.48 4.40
C GLU A 11 16.55 11.44 4.40
N ILE A 12 15.93 12.11 5.38
CA ILE A 12 14.48 12.20 5.53
C ILE A 12 13.97 13.50 4.92
N ILE A 13 12.98 13.42 4.03
CA ILE A 13 12.35 14.58 3.39
C ILE A 13 10.84 14.60 3.70
N HIS A 14 10.41 15.67 4.37
CA HIS A 14 9.02 15.95 4.71
C HIS A 14 8.42 16.98 3.76
N CYS A 15 7.58 16.53 2.85
CA CYS A 15 6.80 17.34 1.91
C CYS A 15 5.30 17.26 2.21
N ASN A 16 4.91 16.93 3.46
CA ASN A 16 3.51 16.77 3.82
C ASN A 16 2.77 18.11 3.84
N ARG A 17 1.55 18.15 3.30
CA ARG A 17 0.71 19.38 3.23
C ARG A 17 1.37 20.55 2.48
N ALA A 18 2.25 20.25 1.53
CA ALA A 18 2.98 21.23 0.74
C ALA A 18 2.22 21.73 -0.51
N GLY A 19 1.00 21.25 -0.73
CA GLY A 19 0.17 21.62 -1.88
C GLY A 19 0.64 21.02 -3.20
N LEU A 20 1.41 19.94 -3.15
CA LEU A 20 2.06 19.35 -4.32
C LEU A 20 1.04 18.69 -5.26
N ARG A 21 1.15 18.98 -6.55
CA ARG A 21 0.41 18.29 -7.63
C ARG A 21 1.30 17.32 -8.43
N ALA A 22 2.61 17.46 -8.26
CA ALA A 22 3.64 16.59 -8.79
C ALA A 22 4.81 16.57 -7.79
N LEU A 23 5.72 15.61 -7.93
CA LEU A 23 6.95 15.59 -7.13
C LEU A 23 7.83 16.81 -7.48
N PRO A 24 8.46 17.45 -6.49
CA PRO A 24 9.48 18.47 -6.74
C PRO A 24 10.73 17.84 -7.39
N GLY A 25 11.40 18.57 -8.28
CA GLY A 25 12.58 18.09 -9.01
C GLY A 25 13.86 17.92 -8.17
N GLU A 26 13.87 18.41 -6.93
CA GLU A 26 15.05 18.53 -6.07
C GLU A 26 15.12 17.46 -4.98
N ILE A 27 14.40 16.35 -5.13
CA ILE A 27 14.47 15.23 -4.18
C ILE A 27 15.78 14.48 -4.40
N ALA A 28 16.63 14.43 -3.38
CA ALA A 28 17.93 13.77 -3.44
C ALA A 28 17.76 12.25 -3.66
N ALA A 29 18.56 11.65 -4.54
CA ALA A 29 18.51 10.20 -4.80
C ALA A 29 18.89 9.34 -3.57
N SER A 30 19.61 9.93 -2.61
CA SER A 30 19.96 9.32 -1.31
C SER A 30 18.79 9.25 -0.33
N THR A 31 17.65 9.88 -0.63
CA THR A 31 16.48 9.93 0.28
C THR A 31 16.08 8.53 0.75
N VAL A 32 16.07 8.35 2.07
CA VAL A 32 15.68 7.10 2.74
C VAL A 32 14.20 7.12 3.10
N SER A 33 13.68 8.28 3.49
CA SER A 33 12.29 8.42 3.93
C SER A 33 11.66 9.65 3.28
N LEU A 34 10.57 9.45 2.55
CA LEU A 34 9.90 10.52 1.81
C LEU A 34 8.42 10.61 2.20
N ASN A 35 8.06 11.70 2.89
CA ASN A 35 6.69 11.97 3.26
C ASN A 35 6.03 12.95 2.28
N LEU A 36 5.15 12.43 1.41
CA LEU A 36 4.34 13.18 0.45
C LEU A 36 2.86 13.18 0.86
N SER A 37 2.53 12.87 2.11
CA SER A 37 1.16 12.77 2.57
C SER A 37 0.41 14.12 2.51
N ASN A 38 -0.91 14.05 2.38
CA ASN A 38 -1.80 15.22 2.41
C ASN A 38 -1.46 16.27 1.34
N ASN A 39 -1.20 15.81 0.11
CA ASN A 39 -0.99 16.65 -1.06
C ASN A 39 -2.11 16.42 -2.09
N TYR A 40 -1.92 16.92 -3.32
CA TYR A 40 -2.89 16.83 -4.40
C TYR A 40 -2.38 15.97 -5.57
N LEU A 41 -1.52 14.98 -5.28
CA LEU A 41 -1.04 14.04 -6.29
C LEU A 41 -2.22 13.23 -6.83
N ARG A 42 -2.26 13.01 -8.15
CA ARG A 42 -3.36 12.29 -8.83
C ARG A 42 -2.91 11.05 -9.58
N ILE A 43 -1.81 11.17 -10.31
CA ILE A 43 -1.29 10.12 -11.18
C ILE A 43 0.18 9.92 -10.85
N LEU A 44 0.57 8.68 -10.57
CA LEU A 44 1.97 8.31 -10.39
C LEU A 44 2.34 7.31 -11.49
N THR A 45 3.34 7.68 -12.28
CA THR A 45 3.81 6.88 -13.41
C THR A 45 5.00 6.02 -13.00
N THR A 46 5.44 5.13 -13.88
CA THR A 46 6.66 4.33 -13.70
C THR A 46 7.93 5.17 -13.51
N ASN A 47 7.94 6.42 -13.98
CA ASN A 47 9.09 7.30 -13.83
C ASN A 47 9.04 8.17 -12.56
N THR A 48 7.92 8.21 -11.83
CA THR A 48 7.73 9.15 -10.72
C THR A 48 8.78 8.99 -9.61
N PHE A 49 9.11 7.75 -9.22
CA PHE A 49 10.09 7.47 -8.16
C PHE A 49 11.37 6.80 -8.67
N ARG A 50 11.62 6.86 -9.99
CA ARG A 50 12.65 6.05 -10.66
C ARG A 50 14.05 6.18 -10.04
N ASN A 51 14.40 7.39 -9.59
CA ASN A 51 15.73 7.70 -9.05
C ASN A 51 15.85 7.54 -7.53
N LEU A 52 14.76 7.23 -6.82
CA LEU A 52 14.73 7.20 -5.34
C LEU A 52 14.97 5.78 -4.81
N THR A 53 16.01 5.12 -5.32
CA THR A 53 16.26 3.68 -5.09
C THR A 53 16.70 3.34 -3.67
N PHE A 54 16.99 4.34 -2.84
CA PHE A 54 17.35 4.18 -1.42
C PHE A 54 16.17 4.29 -0.45
N LEU A 55 14.95 4.54 -0.96
CA LEU A 55 13.77 4.66 -0.11
C LEU A 55 13.50 3.37 0.68
N HIS A 56 13.29 3.55 1.99
CA HIS A 56 12.79 2.56 2.93
C HIS A 56 11.35 2.85 3.32
N SER A 57 10.95 4.12 3.46
CA SER A 57 9.57 4.51 3.79
C SER A 57 9.04 5.58 2.86
N LEU A 58 7.82 5.36 2.34
CA LEU A 58 7.13 6.27 1.44
C LEU A 58 5.68 6.49 1.90
N TRP A 59 5.37 7.73 2.27
CA TRP A 59 4.01 8.13 2.65
C TRP A 59 3.34 8.91 1.53
N LEU A 60 2.25 8.35 1.01
CA LEU A 60 1.38 8.94 -0.03
C LEU A 60 -0.06 9.11 0.48
N ASP A 61 -0.27 8.99 1.79
CA ASP A 61 -1.58 9.06 2.42
C ASP A 61 -2.29 10.38 2.14
N GLY A 62 -3.62 10.34 2.04
CA GLY A 62 -4.44 11.55 1.94
C GLY A 62 -4.11 12.40 0.71
N ASN A 63 -3.68 11.78 -0.38
CA ASN A 63 -3.61 12.40 -1.69
C ASN A 63 -4.94 12.25 -2.44
N ASN A 64 -4.96 12.63 -3.72
CA ASN A 64 -6.10 12.45 -4.60
C ASN A 64 -5.77 11.45 -5.71
N LEU A 65 -5.04 10.37 -5.37
CA LEU A 65 -4.58 9.39 -6.33
C LEU A 65 -5.77 8.71 -6.99
N THR A 66 -5.79 8.74 -8.32
CA THR A 66 -6.80 8.10 -9.17
C THR A 66 -6.20 6.96 -9.97
N PHE A 67 -4.88 6.98 -10.20
CA PHE A 67 -4.21 5.98 -11.03
C PHE A 67 -2.75 5.81 -10.63
N LEU A 68 -2.33 4.54 -10.56
CA LEU A 68 -0.94 4.12 -10.44
C LEU A 68 -0.61 3.26 -11.67
N SER A 69 0.37 3.70 -12.47
CA SER A 69 0.85 2.88 -13.58
C SER A 69 1.34 1.50 -13.09
N PRO A 70 1.19 0.44 -13.89
CA PRO A 70 1.84 -0.84 -13.61
C PRO A 70 3.35 -0.62 -13.37
N GLY A 71 3.86 -1.05 -12.22
CA GLY A 71 5.25 -0.85 -11.84
C GLY A 71 5.61 0.56 -11.37
N THR A 72 4.68 1.40 -10.91
CA THR A 72 4.99 2.73 -10.32
C THR A 72 6.16 2.70 -9.31
N PHE A 73 6.32 1.61 -8.56
CA PHE A 73 7.33 1.46 -7.52
C PHE A 73 8.47 0.50 -7.88
N HIS A 74 8.63 0.14 -9.16
CA HIS A 74 9.47 -0.98 -9.57
C HIS A 74 10.97 -0.84 -9.27
N THR A 75 11.46 0.37 -9.06
CA THR A 75 12.86 0.64 -8.70
C THR A 75 13.11 0.65 -7.19
N LEU A 76 12.05 0.61 -6.37
CA LEU A 76 12.12 0.80 -4.92
C LEU A 76 12.36 -0.53 -4.21
N SER A 77 13.41 -1.26 -4.59
CA SER A 77 13.68 -2.60 -4.07
C SER A 77 14.02 -2.63 -2.58
N LYS A 78 14.44 -1.50 -1.99
CA LYS A 78 14.73 -1.33 -0.55
C LYS A 78 13.52 -0.88 0.27
N LEU A 79 12.39 -0.58 -0.36
CA LEU A 79 11.21 -0.07 0.32
C LEU A 79 10.66 -1.11 1.28
N ARG A 80 10.47 -0.71 2.54
CA ARG A 80 9.92 -1.51 3.64
C ARG A 80 8.50 -1.09 4.00
N GLU A 81 8.18 0.19 3.85
CA GLU A 81 6.88 0.75 4.23
C GLU A 81 6.30 1.58 3.08
N LEU A 82 5.08 1.22 2.67
CA LEU A 82 4.33 1.95 1.66
C LEU A 82 2.95 2.29 2.22
N HIS A 83 2.70 3.58 2.39
CA HIS A 83 1.43 4.08 2.88
C HIS A 83 0.66 4.79 1.77
N LEU A 84 -0.49 4.22 1.38
CA LEU A 84 -1.37 4.71 0.33
C LEU A 84 -2.76 5.05 0.87
N SER A 85 -2.93 5.11 2.19
CA SER A 85 -4.24 5.23 2.81
C SER A 85 -4.95 6.52 2.41
N ARG A 86 -6.28 6.55 2.56
CA ARG A 86 -7.09 7.77 2.34
C ARG A 86 -7.00 8.33 0.91
N ASN A 87 -6.66 7.51 -0.07
CA ASN A 87 -6.77 7.83 -1.50
C ASN A 87 -8.11 7.30 -2.04
N SER A 88 -9.21 7.95 -1.66
CA SER A 88 -10.59 7.48 -1.92
C SER A 88 -10.98 7.30 -3.40
N ARG A 89 -10.16 7.79 -4.33
CA ARG A 89 -10.35 7.64 -5.79
C ARG A 89 -9.45 6.56 -6.40
N LEU A 90 -8.62 5.89 -5.59
CA LEU A 90 -7.75 4.79 -6.01
C LEU A 90 -8.48 3.45 -5.85
N THR A 91 -9.58 3.29 -6.58
CA THR A 91 -10.48 2.14 -6.41
C THR A 91 -10.00 0.87 -7.10
N TYR A 92 -9.00 0.97 -7.99
CA TYR A 92 -8.43 -0.16 -8.74
C TYR A 92 -6.90 -0.12 -8.70
N LEU A 93 -6.30 -1.31 -8.52
CA LEU A 93 -4.87 -1.52 -8.57
C LEU A 93 -4.56 -2.67 -9.53
N HIS A 94 -3.64 -2.43 -10.45
CA HIS A 94 -3.22 -3.41 -11.45
C HIS A 94 -2.34 -4.50 -10.82
N ALA A 95 -2.33 -5.71 -11.39
CA ALA A 95 -1.52 -6.85 -10.93
C ALA A 95 -0.06 -6.49 -10.62
N ASN A 96 0.53 -5.65 -11.47
CA ASN A 96 1.94 -5.25 -11.40
C ASN A 96 2.18 -3.93 -10.64
N THR A 97 1.18 -3.34 -9.96
CA THR A 97 1.36 -2.08 -9.22
C THR A 97 2.52 -2.19 -8.23
N PHE A 98 2.62 -3.30 -7.49
CA PHE A 98 3.64 -3.54 -6.47
C PHE A 98 4.84 -4.36 -6.95
N ARG A 99 4.99 -4.54 -8.26
CA ARG A 99 6.16 -5.25 -8.82
C ARG A 99 7.45 -4.55 -8.37
N GLY A 100 8.44 -5.32 -7.94
CA GLY A 100 9.76 -4.82 -7.53
C GLY A 100 9.91 -4.51 -6.04
N LEU A 101 8.81 -4.56 -5.27
CA LEU A 101 8.79 -4.29 -3.83
C LEU A 101 9.20 -5.53 -3.00
N LEU A 102 10.39 -6.07 -3.30
CA LEU A 102 10.86 -7.35 -2.77
C LEU A 102 11.09 -7.36 -1.26
N ASN A 103 11.37 -6.20 -0.65
CA ASN A 103 11.64 -6.04 0.77
C ASN A 103 10.50 -5.33 1.53
N LEU A 104 9.31 -5.21 0.92
CA LEU A 104 8.19 -4.51 1.54
C LEU A 104 7.61 -5.35 2.68
N ILE A 105 7.55 -4.74 3.87
CA ILE A 105 7.10 -5.35 5.12
C ILE A 105 5.69 -4.87 5.46
N SER A 106 5.40 -3.59 5.22
CA SER A 106 4.13 -2.97 5.56
C SER A 106 3.51 -2.27 4.36
N LEU A 107 2.27 -2.64 4.04
CA LEU A 107 1.44 -2.02 3.02
C LEU A 107 0.13 -1.56 3.61
N ASP A 108 -0.14 -0.25 3.53
CA ASP A 108 -1.39 0.35 3.96
C ASP A 108 -2.22 0.83 2.75
N LEU A 109 -3.36 0.19 2.54
CA LEU A 109 -4.37 0.48 1.52
C LEU A 109 -5.73 0.79 2.15
N SER A 110 -5.73 1.20 3.43
CA SER A 110 -6.96 1.53 4.15
C SER A 110 -7.62 2.81 3.62
N HIS A 111 -8.94 2.91 3.74
CA HIS A 111 -9.69 4.11 3.31
C HIS A 111 -9.52 4.51 1.83
N CYS A 112 -9.40 3.53 0.92
CA CYS A 112 -9.22 3.75 -0.52
C CYS A 112 -10.48 3.47 -1.35
N ASN A 113 -11.62 3.16 -0.71
CA ASN A 113 -12.87 2.74 -1.35
C ASN A 113 -12.72 1.48 -2.23
N ILE A 114 -11.73 0.64 -1.93
CA ILE A 114 -11.48 -0.59 -2.68
C ILE A 114 -12.63 -1.57 -2.43
N PHE A 115 -13.26 -2.07 -3.48
CA PHE A 115 -14.32 -3.09 -3.39
C PHE A 115 -13.87 -4.43 -3.97
N GLU A 116 -12.86 -4.43 -4.83
CA GLU A 116 -12.30 -5.61 -5.49
C GLU A 116 -10.77 -5.51 -5.54
N ILE A 117 -10.10 -6.65 -5.40
CA ILE A 117 -8.64 -6.75 -5.47
C ILE A 117 -8.27 -7.72 -6.60
N HIS A 118 -7.40 -7.27 -7.50
CA HIS A 118 -6.89 -8.11 -8.58
C HIS A 118 -6.23 -9.39 -8.01
N PRO A 119 -6.51 -10.61 -8.55
CA PRO A 119 -6.04 -11.88 -7.98
C PRO A 119 -4.52 -12.02 -7.86
N LEU A 120 -3.75 -11.27 -8.63
CA LEU A 120 -2.28 -11.27 -8.61
C LEU A 120 -1.66 -10.04 -7.94
N LEU A 121 -2.46 -9.14 -7.34
CA LEU A 121 -1.95 -7.86 -6.82
C LEU A 121 -0.78 -8.01 -5.83
N PHE A 122 -0.83 -9.05 -5.00
CA PHE A 122 0.15 -9.29 -3.94
C PHE A 122 1.24 -10.32 -4.29
N SER A 123 1.29 -10.79 -5.55
CA SER A 123 2.25 -11.84 -5.99
C SER A 123 3.72 -11.43 -5.92
N HIS A 124 4.00 -10.13 -5.81
CA HIS A 124 5.34 -9.57 -5.80
C HIS A 124 5.79 -9.09 -4.41
N LEU A 125 5.15 -9.56 -3.33
CA LEU A 125 5.39 -9.12 -1.96
C LEU A 125 5.88 -10.27 -1.05
N PRO A 126 7.06 -10.85 -1.29
CA PRO A 126 7.51 -12.06 -0.59
C PRO A 126 7.89 -11.83 0.89
N SER A 127 8.08 -10.57 1.31
CA SER A 127 8.49 -10.20 2.67
C SER A 127 7.40 -9.47 3.47
N LEU A 128 6.16 -9.46 2.96
CA LEU A 128 5.08 -8.70 3.61
C LEU A 128 4.73 -9.31 4.96
N GLU A 129 4.64 -8.48 6.00
CA GLU A 129 4.24 -8.90 7.34
C GLU A 129 2.97 -8.19 7.81
N ARG A 130 2.67 -7.01 7.25
CA ARG A 130 1.48 -6.23 7.58
C ARG A 130 0.77 -5.81 6.31
N LEU A 131 -0.50 -6.19 6.20
CA LEU A 131 -1.41 -5.73 5.15
C LEU A 131 -2.63 -5.08 5.78
N ASP A 132 -2.77 -3.77 5.57
CA ASP A 132 -3.92 -3.01 6.03
C ASP A 132 -4.88 -2.72 4.87
N LEU A 133 -6.05 -3.34 4.93
CA LEU A 133 -7.17 -3.14 4.00
C LEU A 133 -8.42 -2.66 4.75
N ALA A 134 -8.26 -2.12 5.95
CA ALA A 134 -9.36 -1.65 6.77
C ALA A 134 -10.13 -0.49 6.11
N SER A 135 -11.40 -0.33 6.48
CA SER A 135 -12.22 0.81 6.04
C SER A 135 -12.31 0.92 4.51
N ASN A 136 -12.56 -0.21 3.86
CA ASN A 136 -12.81 -0.32 2.43
C ASN A 136 -14.24 -0.85 2.19
N ASN A 137 -14.57 -1.19 0.94
CA ASN A 137 -15.90 -1.61 0.53
C ASN A 137 -15.96 -3.08 0.10
N MET A 138 -15.05 -3.92 0.63
CA MET A 138 -14.98 -5.33 0.24
C MET A 138 -16.18 -6.11 0.80
N ARG A 139 -16.83 -6.91 -0.06
CA ARG A 139 -17.96 -7.77 0.31
C ARG A 139 -17.58 -9.22 0.58
N TYR A 140 -16.38 -9.61 0.17
CA TYR A 140 -15.85 -10.96 0.25
C TYR A 140 -14.35 -10.92 0.56
N VAL A 141 -13.82 -12.04 1.06
CA VAL A 141 -12.37 -12.22 1.22
C VAL A 141 -11.71 -12.36 -0.17
N PRO A 142 -10.72 -11.53 -0.52
CA PRO A 142 -10.05 -11.60 -1.81
C PRO A 142 -9.27 -12.90 -2.05
N GLN A 143 -9.42 -13.49 -3.25
CA GLN A 143 -8.60 -14.63 -3.68
C GLN A 143 -7.10 -14.29 -3.77
N ALA A 144 -6.76 -13.01 -3.90
CA ALA A 144 -5.38 -12.52 -3.97
C ALA A 144 -4.53 -12.94 -2.76
N PHE A 145 -5.15 -13.23 -1.62
CA PHE A 145 -4.45 -13.71 -0.42
C PHE A 145 -3.76 -15.07 -0.60
N ARG A 146 -4.14 -15.87 -1.62
CA ARG A 146 -3.41 -17.10 -1.97
C ARG A 146 -1.92 -16.86 -2.27
N ASN A 147 -1.59 -15.68 -2.81
CA ASN A 147 -0.20 -15.31 -3.13
C ASN A 147 0.63 -14.96 -1.90
N LEU A 148 0.01 -14.86 -0.72
CA LEU A 148 0.67 -14.57 0.55
C LEU A 148 1.00 -15.85 1.34
N SER A 149 0.94 -17.02 0.68
CA SER A 149 1.12 -18.34 1.31
C SER A 149 2.55 -18.66 1.73
N SER A 150 3.54 -18.03 1.09
CA SER A 150 4.96 -18.23 1.40
C SER A 150 5.48 -17.31 2.52
N LEU A 151 4.65 -16.43 3.05
CA LEU A 151 5.04 -15.49 4.11
C LEU A 151 5.39 -16.22 5.40
N THR A 152 6.27 -15.65 6.21
CA THR A 152 6.69 -16.20 7.52
C THR A 152 5.82 -15.74 8.68
N ARG A 153 5.19 -14.56 8.56
CA ARG A 153 4.24 -13.97 9.50
C ARG A 153 3.36 -12.98 8.75
N LEU A 154 2.06 -12.93 9.06
CA LEU A 154 1.15 -11.94 8.49
C LEU A 154 0.16 -11.41 9.53
N ASN A 155 0.04 -10.09 9.61
CA ASN A 155 -1.01 -9.36 10.31
C ASN A 155 -1.93 -8.72 9.27
N LEU A 156 -3.18 -9.19 9.22
CA LEU A 156 -4.15 -8.79 8.22
C LEU A 156 -5.30 -8.01 8.84
N TYR A 157 -5.53 -6.79 8.34
CA TYR A 157 -6.60 -5.91 8.81
C TYR A 157 -7.68 -5.80 7.73
N LEU A 158 -8.86 -6.32 8.04
CA LEU A 158 -10.06 -6.32 7.19
C LEU A 158 -11.25 -5.65 7.86
N ASN A 159 -11.05 -5.03 9.01
CA ASN A 159 -12.12 -4.40 9.77
C ASN A 159 -12.76 -3.24 9.01
N ASN A 160 -14.00 -2.93 9.37
CA ASN A 160 -14.75 -1.83 8.75
C ASN A 160 -14.90 -2.01 7.23
N ASN A 161 -15.21 -3.23 6.80
CA ASN A 161 -15.58 -3.57 5.43
C ASN A 161 -17.04 -4.05 5.39
N GLN A 162 -17.48 -4.61 4.27
CA GLN A 162 -18.84 -5.13 4.07
C GLN A 162 -18.85 -6.65 3.91
N ILE A 163 -17.85 -7.35 4.46
CA ILE A 163 -17.69 -8.79 4.29
C ILE A 163 -18.87 -9.49 4.96
N SER A 164 -19.64 -10.24 4.17
CA SER A 164 -20.87 -10.90 4.63
C SER A 164 -20.72 -12.38 4.91
N SER A 165 -19.72 -13.02 4.29
CA SER A 165 -19.40 -14.43 4.51
C SER A 165 -17.91 -14.68 4.34
N ILE A 166 -17.43 -15.70 5.04
CA ILE A 166 -16.06 -16.21 4.94
C ILE A 166 -16.21 -17.71 4.70
N SER A 167 -15.70 -18.21 3.59
CA SER A 167 -15.66 -19.65 3.33
C SER A 167 -14.58 -20.33 4.18
N ASP A 168 -14.75 -21.61 4.50
CA ASP A 168 -13.80 -22.41 5.30
C ASP A 168 -12.36 -22.39 4.73
N SER A 169 -12.23 -22.24 3.41
CA SER A 169 -10.94 -22.17 2.71
C SER A 169 -10.44 -20.75 2.43
N ALA A 170 -11.12 -19.71 2.92
CA ALA A 170 -10.79 -18.32 2.59
C ALA A 170 -9.36 -17.93 3.03
N PHE A 171 -8.92 -18.49 4.16
CA PHE A 171 -7.61 -18.23 4.75
C PHE A 171 -6.72 -19.48 4.86
N SER A 172 -7.13 -20.62 4.29
CA SER A 172 -6.39 -21.90 4.41
C SER A 172 -4.98 -21.86 3.83
N TYR A 173 -4.69 -20.87 2.98
CA TYR A 173 -3.38 -20.65 2.38
C TYR A 173 -2.44 -19.83 3.27
N LEU A 174 -2.99 -19.08 4.23
CA LEU A 174 -2.25 -18.16 5.10
C LEU A 174 -1.73 -18.90 6.35
N ASN A 175 -0.88 -19.91 6.14
CA ASN A 175 -0.36 -20.78 7.21
C ASN A 175 0.41 -20.04 8.31
N LYS A 176 0.81 -18.79 8.05
CA LYS A 176 1.54 -17.92 8.98
C LYS A 176 0.75 -16.67 9.38
N LEU A 177 -0.57 -16.69 9.22
CA LEU A 177 -1.45 -15.64 9.73
C LEU A 177 -1.34 -15.58 11.25
N HIS A 178 -0.78 -14.48 11.75
CA HIS A 178 -0.57 -14.24 13.17
C HIS A 178 -1.70 -13.44 13.79
N PHE A 179 -2.25 -12.50 13.03
CA PHE A 179 -3.35 -11.64 13.49
C PHE A 179 -4.32 -11.38 12.34
N LEU A 180 -5.62 -11.48 12.65
CA LEU A 180 -6.70 -11.20 11.72
C LEU A 180 -7.74 -10.31 12.40
N HIS A 181 -7.99 -9.13 11.82
CA HIS A 181 -8.97 -8.20 12.34
C HIS A 181 -10.17 -8.08 11.41
N LEU A 182 -11.32 -8.60 11.84
CA LEU A 182 -12.56 -8.65 11.07
C LEU A 182 -13.71 -7.82 11.68
N SER A 183 -13.45 -7.05 12.73
CA SER A 183 -14.49 -6.26 13.41
C SER A 183 -15.19 -5.29 12.45
N LYS A 184 -16.45 -4.95 12.72
CA LYS A 184 -17.25 -4.05 11.87
C LYS A 184 -17.33 -4.52 10.40
N ASN A 185 -17.64 -5.80 10.22
CA ASN A 185 -18.09 -6.38 8.96
C ASN A 185 -19.55 -6.84 9.10
N ASN A 186 -20.15 -7.38 8.04
CA ASN A 186 -21.53 -7.88 8.04
C ASN A 186 -21.59 -9.40 8.24
N LEU A 187 -20.71 -9.94 9.09
CA LEU A 187 -20.58 -11.37 9.33
C LEU A 187 -21.70 -11.85 10.27
N SER A 188 -22.45 -12.87 9.85
CA SER A 188 -23.43 -13.56 10.69
C SER A 188 -22.84 -14.73 11.48
N SER A 189 -21.77 -15.34 10.97
CA SER A 189 -21.03 -16.41 11.61
C SER A 189 -19.56 -16.40 11.16
N LEU A 190 -18.72 -17.11 11.91
CA LEU A 190 -17.37 -17.49 11.47
C LEU A 190 -17.39 -18.97 11.05
N PRO A 191 -16.63 -19.35 10.01
CA PRO A 191 -16.41 -20.75 9.68
C PRO A 191 -15.60 -21.48 10.77
#